data_AF-A0A7J4JSY1-F1
#
_entry.id   AF-A0A7J4JSY1-F1
#
_cell.length_a   1.000
_cell.length_b   1.000
_cell.length_c   1.000
_cell.angle_alpha   90.00
_cell.angle_beta   90.00
_cell.angle_gamma   90.00
#
_symmetry.space_group_name_H-M   'P 1'
#
loop_
_entity.id
_entity.type
_entity.pdbx_description
1 polymer ?
#
loop_
_entity_poly.entity_id
_entity_poly.type
_entity_poly.pdbx_seq_one_letter_code
_entity_poly.pdbx_strand_id
1 'polypeptide(L)'
;MNEEIAYLIGALRDGSFSEIPSQQIYRVRFYQKNRQWLEFISRIIEKNFGKKPGFYLDGRHNVWCLSLTSKKVFQELSRLAEFTGDQGSWLTPSWILNGAPVLRMAYVRGFFDAEGSVNSFEKTTLDFSEKNIRIYLAQANKPVLEELRKILLEFGVRCGRVCGPYFKKNSTTGMYALLVYGSKEVLKFYDCFNSTHPDKVFRFELLKSTRRGNKDSSVASSRIVWPLEGKNR
;
A
#
# COMPACT_ATOMS: atom_id res chain seq x y z
N MET A 1 -8.54 -12.55 -15.05
CA MET A 1 -8.29 -11.89 -13.74
C MET A 1 -8.88 -10.49 -13.77
N ASN A 2 -9.31 -9.94 -12.64
CA ASN A 2 -9.91 -8.60 -12.56
C ASN A 2 -9.00 -7.63 -11.77
N GLU A 3 -9.35 -6.34 -11.82
CA GLU A 3 -8.60 -5.27 -11.14
C GLU A 3 -8.61 -5.39 -9.61
N GLU A 4 -9.69 -5.90 -9.01
CA GLU A 4 -9.78 -6.06 -7.55
C GLU A 4 -8.77 -7.09 -7.04
N ILE A 5 -8.60 -8.20 -7.75
CA ILE A 5 -7.58 -9.21 -7.45
C ILE A 5 -6.18 -8.62 -7.66
N ALA A 6 -5.93 -7.92 -8.77
CA ALA A 6 -4.62 -7.30 -9.00
C ALA A 6 -4.26 -6.29 -7.89
N TYR A 7 -5.23 -5.48 -7.47
CA TYR A 7 -5.10 -4.58 -6.33
C TYR A 7 -4.82 -5.35 -5.04
N LEU A 8 -5.56 -6.42 -4.75
CA LEU A 8 -5.35 -7.24 -3.55
C LEU A 8 -3.95 -7.85 -3.51
N ILE A 9 -3.43 -8.33 -4.65
CA ILE A 9 -2.06 -8.86 -4.73
C ILE A 9 -1.02 -7.75 -4.48
N GLY A 10 -1.26 -6.53 -4.95
CA GLY A 10 -0.43 -5.38 -4.60
C GLY A 10 -0.48 -5.08 -3.10
N ALA A 11 -1.68 -5.05 -2.52
CA ALA A 11 -1.89 -4.77 -1.10
C ALA A 11 -1.29 -5.84 -0.17
N LEU A 12 -1.20 -7.10 -0.64
CA LEU A 12 -0.61 -8.21 0.11
C LEU A 12 0.90 -8.06 0.38
N ARG A 13 1.55 -7.04 -0.16
CA ARG A 13 2.96 -6.73 0.13
C ARG A 13 3.19 -6.33 1.59
N ASP A 14 2.19 -5.70 2.21
CA ASP A 14 2.13 -5.43 3.66
C ASP A 14 1.33 -6.53 4.40
N GLY A 15 1.01 -7.62 3.69
CA GLY A 15 0.34 -8.79 4.22
C GLY A 15 1.31 -9.88 4.69
N SER A 16 0.80 -10.87 5.40
CA SER A 16 1.57 -12.06 5.79
C SER A 16 0.81 -13.34 5.42
N PHE A 17 1.51 -14.29 4.82
CA PHE A 17 1.08 -15.67 4.69
C PHE A 17 1.66 -16.48 5.85
N SER A 18 0.84 -17.28 6.52
CA SER A 18 1.29 -18.21 7.56
C SER A 18 0.66 -19.58 7.34
N GLU A 19 1.51 -20.57 7.11
CA GLU A 19 1.11 -21.97 6.93
C GLU A 19 1.71 -22.82 8.06
N ILE A 20 0.87 -23.48 8.84
CA ILE A 20 1.27 -24.45 9.86
C ILE A 20 0.40 -25.70 9.65
N PRO A 21 0.83 -26.62 8.76
CA PRO A 21 0.01 -27.77 8.35
C PRO A 21 -0.36 -28.68 9.52
N SER A 22 0.56 -28.87 10.47
CA SER A 22 0.34 -29.67 11.69
C SER A 22 -0.82 -29.16 12.55
N GLN A 23 -1.14 -27.86 12.46
CA GLN A 23 -2.22 -27.21 13.20
C GLN A 23 -3.41 -26.84 12.30
N GLN A 24 -3.39 -27.24 11.01
CA GLN A 24 -4.37 -26.83 10.00
C GLN A 24 -4.55 -25.30 9.87
N ILE A 25 -3.49 -24.53 10.16
CA ILE A 25 -3.53 -23.07 10.06
C ILE A 25 -3.03 -22.66 8.69
N TYR A 26 -3.93 -22.05 7.91
CA TYR A 26 -3.66 -21.45 6.60
C TYR A 26 -4.20 -20.02 6.63
N ARG A 27 -3.32 -19.08 7.00
CA ARG A 27 -3.73 -17.74 7.40
C ARG A 27 -3.14 -16.67 6.50
N VAL A 28 -3.98 -15.72 6.10
CA VAL A 28 -3.60 -14.46 5.47
C VAL A 28 -3.95 -13.33 6.42
N ARG A 29 -3.00 -12.43 6.67
CA ARG A 29 -3.20 -11.25 7.53
C ARG A 29 -2.73 -9.97 6.88
N PHE A 30 -3.34 -8.86 7.27
CA PHE A 30 -2.88 -7.49 6.99
C PHE A 30 -2.89 -6.72 8.29
N TYR A 31 -1.90 -5.85 8.50
CA TYR A 31 -1.81 -5.01 9.70
C TYR A 31 -1.78 -3.54 9.28
N GLN A 32 -2.73 -2.74 9.75
CA GLN A 32 -2.75 -1.31 9.42
C GLN A 32 -3.36 -0.45 10.52
N LYS A 33 -2.91 0.81 10.59
CA LYS A 33 -3.49 1.82 11.48
C LYS A 33 -4.90 2.22 11.02
N ASN A 34 -5.10 2.31 9.70
CA ASN A 34 -6.37 2.73 9.14
C ASN A 34 -7.32 1.52 8.94
N ARG A 35 -8.33 1.42 9.80
CA ARG A 35 -9.33 0.34 9.74
C ARG A 35 -10.20 0.39 8.49
N GLN A 36 -10.54 1.58 7.98
CA GLN A 36 -11.40 1.73 6.79
C GLN A 36 -10.74 1.13 5.55
N TRP A 37 -9.41 1.27 5.43
CA TRP A 37 -8.66 0.60 4.37
C TRP A 37 -8.73 -0.93 4.50
N LEU A 38 -8.59 -1.48 5.71
CA LEU A 38 -8.76 -2.92 5.94
C LEU A 38 -10.20 -3.40 5.63
N GLU A 39 -11.22 -2.57 5.88
CA GLU A 39 -12.61 -2.85 5.50
C GLU A 39 -12.79 -2.87 3.97
N PHE A 40 -12.06 -2.03 3.24
CA PHE A 40 -11.98 -2.12 1.78
C PHE A 40 -11.34 -3.43 1.31
N ILE A 41 -10.20 -3.83 1.89
CA ILE A 41 -9.56 -5.13 1.60
C ILE A 41 -10.52 -6.30 1.90
N SER A 42 -11.21 -6.24 3.04
CA SER A 42 -12.17 -7.25 3.49
C SER A 42 -13.28 -7.48 2.46
N ARG A 43 -13.85 -6.39 1.92
CA ARG A 43 -14.88 -6.45 0.86
C ARG A 43 -14.37 -7.11 -0.42
N ILE A 44 -13.13 -6.82 -0.84
CA ILE A 44 -12.53 -7.47 -2.01
C ILE A 44 -12.41 -8.98 -1.77
N ILE A 45 -11.93 -9.37 -0.58
CA ILE A 45 -11.76 -10.78 -0.23
C ILE A 45 -13.12 -11.49 -0.19
N GLU A 46 -14.12 -10.89 0.48
CA GLU A 46 -15.46 -11.47 0.58
C GLU A 46 -16.12 -11.62 -0.80
N LYS A 47 -16.05 -10.59 -1.65
CA LYS A 47 -16.61 -10.61 -3.00
C LYS A 47 -15.96 -11.67 -3.91
N ASN A 48 -14.63 -11.79 -3.87
CA ASN A 48 -13.92 -12.66 -4.81
C ASN A 48 -13.71 -14.10 -4.30
N PHE A 49 -13.78 -14.32 -2.98
CA PHE A 49 -13.52 -15.64 -2.38
C PHE A 49 -14.66 -16.18 -1.51
N GLY A 50 -15.74 -15.41 -1.32
CA GLY A 50 -16.92 -15.83 -0.56
C GLY A 50 -16.64 -16.04 0.94
N LYS A 51 -15.56 -15.44 1.45
CA LYS A 51 -15.15 -15.55 2.86
C LYS A 51 -14.89 -14.17 3.43
N LYS A 52 -15.57 -13.86 4.53
CA LYS A 52 -15.38 -12.62 5.27
C LYS A 52 -14.24 -12.78 6.28
N PRO A 53 -13.14 -12.02 6.18
CA PRO A 53 -12.11 -11.99 7.20
C PRO A 53 -12.62 -11.40 8.53
N GLY A 54 -11.99 -11.79 9.63
CA GLY A 54 -12.20 -11.20 10.95
C GLY A 54 -11.28 -9.99 11.19
N PHE A 55 -11.65 -9.16 12.16
CA PHE A 55 -10.87 -8.01 12.59
C PHE A 55 -10.55 -8.13 14.08
N TYR A 56 -9.34 -7.71 14.47
CA TYR A 56 -8.99 -7.48 15.88
C TYR A 56 -7.95 -6.37 15.99
N LEU A 57 -7.85 -5.74 17.16
CA LEU A 57 -6.79 -4.78 17.44
C LEU A 57 -5.57 -5.53 17.99
N ASP A 58 -4.42 -5.39 17.35
CA ASP A 58 -3.15 -5.89 17.89
C ASP A 58 -2.61 -4.86 18.91
N GLY A 59 -2.78 -5.18 20.18
CA GLY A 59 -2.35 -4.32 21.28
C GLY A 59 -0.83 -4.12 21.40
N ARG A 60 -0.01 -4.97 20.77
CA ARG A 60 1.47 -4.84 20.82
C ARG A 60 1.97 -3.67 19.98
N HIS A 61 1.31 -3.45 18.84
CA HIS A 61 1.70 -2.44 17.86
C HIS A 61 0.65 -1.33 17.73
N ASN A 62 -0.49 -1.47 18.42
CA ASN A 62 -1.65 -0.58 18.34
C ASN A 62 -2.12 -0.36 16.89
N VAL A 63 -2.29 -1.46 16.16
CA VAL A 63 -2.76 -1.49 14.76
C VAL A 63 -3.90 -2.48 14.61
N TRP A 64 -4.79 -2.23 13.68
CA TRP A 64 -5.83 -3.19 13.33
C TRP A 64 -5.23 -4.34 12.52
N CYS A 65 -5.70 -5.55 12.78
CA CYS A 65 -5.39 -6.73 12.00
C CYS A 65 -6.65 -7.24 11.30
N LEU A 66 -6.57 -7.39 9.98
CA LEU A 66 -7.50 -8.18 9.18
C LEU A 66 -6.94 -9.59 9.08
N SER A 67 -7.70 -10.62 9.47
CA SER A 67 -7.23 -12.00 9.49
C SER A 67 -8.25 -12.96 8.90
N LEU A 68 -7.80 -13.77 7.95
CA LEU A 68 -8.58 -14.86 7.37
C LEU A 68 -7.82 -16.17 7.54
N THR A 69 -8.46 -17.18 8.14
CA THR A 69 -7.96 -18.55 8.16
C THR A 69 -8.83 -19.40 7.24
N SER A 70 -8.28 -19.82 6.10
CA SER A 70 -8.96 -20.69 5.14
C SER A 70 -7.94 -21.30 4.19
N LYS A 71 -7.81 -22.63 4.21
CA LYS A 71 -6.90 -23.36 3.31
C LYS A 71 -7.16 -23.04 1.83
N LYS A 72 -8.43 -23.06 1.42
CA LYS A 72 -8.84 -22.76 0.05
C LYS A 72 -8.43 -21.35 -0.39
N VAL A 73 -8.74 -20.34 0.43
CA VAL A 73 -8.42 -18.94 0.07
C VAL A 73 -6.91 -18.69 0.14
N PHE A 74 -6.22 -19.26 1.13
CA PHE A 74 -4.76 -19.20 1.21
C PHE A 74 -4.10 -19.77 -0.05
N GLN A 75 -4.46 -20.99 -0.45
CA GLN A 75 -3.87 -21.65 -1.61
C GLN A 75 -4.16 -20.87 -2.90
N GLU A 76 -5.39 -20.38 -3.07
CA GLU A 76 -5.74 -19.59 -4.24
C GLU A 76 -5.02 -18.24 -4.27
N LEU A 77 -4.95 -17.53 -3.14
CA LEU A 77 -4.18 -16.28 -3.06
C LEU A 77 -2.70 -16.52 -3.30
N SER A 78 -2.09 -17.56 -2.73
CA SER A 78 -0.69 -17.92 -2.97
C SER A 78 -0.44 -18.23 -4.44
N ARG A 79 -1.37 -18.93 -5.11
CA ARG A 79 -1.30 -19.23 -6.54
C ARG A 79 -1.40 -17.96 -7.39
N LEU A 80 -2.39 -17.11 -7.12
CA LEU A 80 -2.59 -15.83 -7.81
C LEU A 80 -1.43 -14.86 -7.59
N ALA A 81 -0.86 -14.89 -6.39
CA ALA A 81 0.32 -14.14 -6.02
C ALA A 81 1.59 -14.65 -6.68
N GLU A 82 1.61 -15.87 -7.20
CA GLU A 82 2.85 -16.60 -7.52
C GLU A 82 3.81 -16.59 -6.30
N PHE A 83 3.25 -16.74 -5.10
CA PHE A 83 4.00 -16.70 -3.84
C PHE A 83 4.80 -17.99 -3.65
N THR A 84 6.11 -17.84 -3.45
CA THR A 84 7.08 -18.95 -3.34
C THR A 84 7.28 -19.46 -1.91
N GLY A 85 6.60 -18.85 -0.92
CA GLY A 85 6.83 -19.12 0.50
C GLY A 85 7.81 -18.15 1.17
N ASP A 86 8.52 -17.33 0.39
CA ASP A 86 9.46 -16.33 0.90
C ASP A 86 9.10 -14.92 0.39
N GLN A 87 8.79 -14.02 1.32
CA GLN A 87 8.47 -12.63 0.99
C GLN A 87 9.69 -11.85 0.44
N GLY A 88 10.91 -12.26 0.80
CA GLY A 88 12.15 -11.64 0.34
C GLY A 88 12.46 -11.87 -1.13
N SER A 89 11.89 -12.92 -1.74
CA SER A 89 12.02 -13.26 -3.16
C SER A 89 10.73 -13.12 -3.95
N TRP A 90 9.64 -12.68 -3.30
CA TRP A 90 8.32 -12.59 -3.94
C TRP A 90 8.22 -11.46 -4.98
N LEU A 91 8.27 -11.83 -6.26
CA LEU A 91 8.18 -10.93 -7.41
C LEU A 91 6.75 -10.54 -7.76
N THR A 92 6.59 -9.58 -8.68
CA THR A 92 5.28 -9.27 -9.27
C THR A 92 4.81 -10.46 -10.11
N PRO A 93 3.56 -10.93 -9.94
CA PRO A 93 3.05 -12.05 -10.74
C PRO A 93 3.15 -11.80 -12.24
N SER A 94 3.52 -12.84 -12.99
CA SER A 94 3.67 -12.79 -14.44
C SER A 94 2.40 -12.33 -15.16
N TRP A 95 1.23 -12.74 -14.69
CA TRP A 95 -0.06 -12.35 -15.27
C TRP A 95 -0.41 -10.88 -15.03
N ILE A 96 0.21 -10.22 -14.05
CA ILE A 96 0.11 -8.76 -13.86
C ILE A 96 1.09 -8.07 -14.81
N LEU A 97 2.35 -8.51 -14.86
CA LEU A 97 3.38 -7.91 -15.72
C LEU A 97 2.99 -7.96 -17.20
N ASN A 98 2.52 -9.12 -17.66
CA ASN A 98 2.11 -9.38 -19.04
C ASN A 98 0.62 -9.09 -19.29
N GLY A 99 -0.09 -8.63 -18.24
CA GLY A 99 -1.53 -8.39 -18.28
C GLY A 99 -1.91 -7.07 -18.97
N ALA A 100 -3.22 -6.83 -19.03
CA ALA A 100 -3.75 -5.57 -19.51
C ALA A 100 -3.29 -4.38 -18.64
N PRO A 101 -3.13 -3.17 -19.21
CA PRO A 101 -2.69 -1.98 -18.48
C PRO A 101 -3.46 -1.73 -17.16
N VAL A 102 -4.78 -1.94 -17.16
CA VAL A 102 -5.63 -1.77 -15.97
C VAL A 102 -5.24 -2.68 -14.80
N LEU A 103 -4.72 -3.88 -15.07
CA LEU A 103 -4.25 -4.80 -14.02
C LEU A 103 -2.96 -4.30 -13.38
N ARG A 104 -2.02 -3.81 -14.21
CA ARG A 104 -0.79 -3.18 -13.73
C ARG A 104 -1.09 -1.94 -12.89
N MET A 105 -2.03 -1.11 -13.34
CA MET A 105 -2.46 0.08 -12.60
C MET A 105 -3.05 -0.29 -11.24
N ALA A 106 -3.97 -1.27 -11.21
CA ALA A 106 -4.59 -1.74 -9.98
C ALA A 106 -3.57 -2.35 -9.01
N TYR A 107 -2.60 -3.13 -9.52
CA TYR A 107 -1.50 -3.67 -8.73
C TYR A 107 -0.63 -2.57 -8.11
N VAL A 108 -0.19 -1.58 -8.91
CA VAL A 108 0.59 -0.44 -8.41
C VAL A 108 -0.19 0.33 -7.34
N ARG A 109 -1.51 0.53 -7.53
CA ARG A 109 -2.38 1.15 -6.53
C ARG A 109 -2.38 0.38 -5.21
N GLY A 110 -2.56 -0.94 -5.26
CA GLY A 110 -2.54 -1.80 -4.08
C GLY A 110 -1.18 -1.81 -3.37
N PHE A 111 -0.10 -1.91 -4.14
CA PHE A 111 1.27 -1.86 -3.63
C PHE A 111 1.53 -0.53 -2.94
N PHE A 112 1.18 0.59 -3.59
CA PHE A 112 1.36 1.92 -3.02
C PHE A 112 0.50 2.12 -1.78
N ASP A 113 -0.74 1.60 -1.74
CA ASP A 113 -1.61 1.70 -0.56
C ASP A 113 -1.11 0.88 0.63
N ALA A 114 -0.34 -0.18 0.38
CA ALA A 114 0.36 -0.97 1.40
C ALA A 114 1.68 -0.31 1.85
N GLU A 115 2.65 -0.22 0.95
CA GLU A 115 4.05 0.11 1.27
C GLU A 115 4.43 1.58 1.00
N GLY A 116 3.59 2.28 0.24
CA GLY A 116 3.87 3.65 -0.18
C GLY A 116 3.64 4.68 0.91
N SER A 117 4.36 5.78 0.81
CA SER A 117 4.08 6.99 1.57
C SER A 117 4.18 8.20 0.67
N VAL A 118 3.35 9.20 0.96
CA VAL A 118 3.55 10.57 0.49
C VAL A 118 4.12 11.30 1.69
N ASN A 119 5.26 11.98 1.54
CA ASN A 119 5.97 12.63 2.65
C ASN A 119 5.02 13.33 3.63
N SER A 120 5.33 13.20 4.93
CA SER A 120 4.43 13.58 6.02
C SER A 120 4.17 15.09 6.06
N PHE A 121 2.92 15.46 5.77
CA PHE A 121 2.32 16.69 6.28
C PHE A 121 2.08 16.52 7.80
N GLU A 122 3.12 16.22 8.56
CA GLU A 122 3.04 16.04 10.02
C GLU A 122 2.57 17.33 10.70
N LYS A 123 3.00 18.46 10.13
CA LYS A 123 2.39 19.76 10.34
C LYS A 123 1.45 19.97 9.16
N THR A 124 0.18 20.24 9.42
CA THR A 124 -0.86 20.67 8.45
C THR A 124 -0.49 21.92 7.64
N THR A 125 0.76 22.37 7.75
CA THR A 125 1.35 23.46 6.99
C THR A 125 1.95 22.92 5.70
N LEU A 126 1.41 23.41 4.59
CA LEU A 126 1.84 23.14 3.21
C LEU A 126 3.16 23.85 2.84
N ASP A 127 3.97 24.21 3.83
CA ASP A 127 5.18 25.01 3.66
C ASP A 127 6.40 24.12 3.37
N PHE A 128 6.23 23.24 2.36
CA PHE A 128 7.29 22.36 1.91
C PHE A 128 7.82 22.82 0.56
N SER A 129 9.13 23.01 0.49
CA SER A 129 9.81 23.23 -0.78
C SER A 129 9.53 22.07 -1.75
N GLU A 130 9.38 22.35 -3.04
CA GLU A 130 9.07 21.38 -4.10
C GLU A 130 9.96 20.11 -4.05
N LYS A 131 11.25 20.29 -3.70
CA LYS A 131 12.23 19.20 -3.53
C LYS A 131 11.85 18.16 -2.46
N ASN A 132 10.96 18.51 -1.54
CA ASN A 132 10.52 17.63 -0.45
C ASN A 132 9.20 16.90 -0.79
N ILE A 133 8.56 17.21 -1.91
CA ILE A 133 7.33 16.53 -2.32
C ILE A 133 7.71 15.26 -3.06
N ARG A 134 7.41 14.12 -2.46
CA ARG A 134 7.73 12.82 -3.04
C ARG A 134 6.79 11.73 -2.58
N ILE A 135 6.63 10.73 -3.44
CA ILE A 135 6.20 9.40 -3.05
C ILE A 135 7.45 8.59 -2.74
N TYR A 136 7.41 7.86 -1.63
CA TYR A 136 8.44 6.94 -1.18
C TYR A 136 7.84 5.53 -1.09
N LEU A 137 8.33 4.63 -1.94
CA LEU A 137 8.02 3.20 -1.93
C LEU A 137 9.25 2.47 -1.38
N ALA A 138 9.12 1.77 -0.25
CA ALA A 138 10.21 1.03 0.38
C ALA A 138 9.90 -0.45 0.42
N GLN A 139 10.90 -1.29 0.15
CA GLN A 139 10.74 -2.74 0.25
C GLN A 139 12.11 -3.45 0.29
N ALA A 140 12.19 -4.62 0.95
CA ALA A 140 13.44 -5.39 1.06
C ALA A 140 13.83 -6.15 -0.22
N ASN A 141 12.87 -6.50 -1.07
CA ASN A 141 13.09 -7.18 -2.36
C ASN A 141 13.28 -6.12 -3.47
N LYS A 142 14.54 -5.77 -3.74
CA LYS A 142 14.90 -4.80 -4.80
C LYS A 142 14.25 -5.10 -6.17
N PRO A 143 14.28 -6.35 -6.69
CA PRO A 143 13.62 -6.70 -7.95
C PRO A 143 12.19 -6.19 -8.11
N VAL A 144 11.32 -6.29 -7.09
CA VAL A 144 9.93 -5.82 -7.21
C VAL A 144 9.84 -4.30 -7.38
N LEU A 145 10.75 -3.54 -6.77
CA LEU A 145 10.82 -2.10 -6.97
C LEU A 145 11.31 -1.74 -8.38
N GLU A 146 12.19 -2.55 -8.99
CA GLU A 146 12.61 -2.33 -10.38
C GLU A 146 11.48 -2.66 -11.37
N GLU A 147 10.66 -3.66 -11.07
CA GLU A 147 9.43 -3.96 -11.83
C GLU A 147 8.43 -2.80 -11.73
N LEU A 148 8.16 -2.31 -10.51
CA LEU A 148 7.32 -1.13 -10.31
C LEU A 148 7.87 0.08 -11.07
N ARG A 149 9.19 0.32 -11.02
CA ARG A 149 9.83 1.42 -11.76
C ARG A 149 9.54 1.33 -13.26
N LYS A 150 9.63 0.14 -13.86
CA LYS A 150 9.30 -0.07 -15.28
C LYS A 150 7.84 0.27 -15.56
N ILE A 151 6.92 -0.20 -14.72
CA ILE A 151 5.49 0.11 -14.84
C ILE A 151 5.27 1.62 -14.74
N LEU A 152 5.83 2.31 -13.74
CA LEU A 152 5.68 3.76 -13.59
C LEU A 152 6.13 4.52 -14.85
N LEU A 153 7.28 4.14 -15.40
CA LEU A 153 7.81 4.76 -16.62
C LEU A 153 6.94 4.50 -17.85
N GLU A 154 6.35 3.30 -17.97
CA GLU A 154 5.40 2.95 -19.04
C GLU A 154 4.15 3.86 -19.02
N PHE A 155 3.62 4.15 -17.84
CA PHE A 155 2.52 5.10 -17.65
C PHE A 155 2.99 6.57 -17.61
N GLY A 156 4.25 6.82 -17.95
CA GLY A 156 4.84 8.14 -18.09
C GLY A 156 5.12 8.87 -16.77
N VAL A 157 5.04 8.20 -15.63
CA VAL A 157 5.40 8.76 -14.31
C VAL A 157 6.91 8.64 -14.13
N ARG A 158 7.60 9.79 -14.10
CA ARG A 158 9.06 9.80 -13.91
C ARG A 158 9.40 9.53 -12.45
N CYS A 159 10.38 8.67 -12.25
CA CYS A 159 10.86 8.29 -10.94
C CYS A 159 12.38 8.10 -10.96
N GLY A 160 12.97 8.10 -9.77
CA GLY A 160 14.39 7.83 -9.57
C GLY A 160 14.79 6.40 -9.94
N ARG A 161 16.06 6.09 -9.71
CA ARG A 161 16.53 4.69 -9.68
C ARG A 161 16.13 4.07 -8.34
N VAL A 162 16.09 2.74 -8.28
CA VAL A 162 15.96 2.05 -6.98
C VAL A 162 17.27 2.19 -6.22
N CYS A 163 17.21 2.80 -5.03
CA CYS A 163 18.37 3.08 -4.18
C CYS A 163 18.39 2.19 -2.94
N GLY A 164 19.54 2.10 -2.27
CA GLY A 164 19.77 1.24 -1.11
C GLY A 164 20.76 0.10 -1.42
N PRO A 165 20.91 -0.89 -0.51
CA PRO A 165 20.11 -1.08 0.69
C PRO A 165 20.39 -0.02 1.77
N TYR A 166 19.34 0.45 2.43
CA TYR A 166 19.37 1.27 3.63
C TYR A 166 19.11 0.40 4.85
N PHE A 167 19.90 0.58 5.90
CA PHE A 167 19.79 -0.22 7.12
C PHE A 167 19.27 0.66 8.25
N LYS A 168 18.20 0.20 8.92
CA LYS A 168 17.77 0.79 10.18
C LYS A 168 18.79 0.40 11.27
N LYS A 169 19.00 1.28 12.25
CA LYS A 169 19.83 0.98 13.43
C LYS A 169 19.37 -0.36 14.04
N ASN A 170 20.30 -1.31 14.20
CA ASN A 170 20.08 -2.67 14.70
C ASN A 170 19.24 -3.59 13.80
N SER A 171 19.12 -3.31 12.50
CA SER A 171 18.50 -4.21 11.52
C SER A 171 19.56 -4.78 10.58
N THR A 172 19.55 -6.09 10.38
CA THR A 172 20.35 -6.77 9.33
C THR A 172 19.62 -6.79 7.99
N THR A 173 18.31 -6.56 7.97
CA THR A 173 17.51 -6.46 6.75
C THR A 173 17.73 -5.09 6.10
N GLY A 174 18.25 -5.11 4.87
CA GLY A 174 18.39 -3.92 4.03
C GLY A 174 17.09 -3.59 3.30
N MET A 175 16.71 -2.31 3.31
CA MET A 175 15.54 -1.80 2.61
C MET A 175 15.96 -1.02 1.37
N TYR A 176 15.28 -1.24 0.26
CA TYR A 176 15.45 -0.47 -0.96
C TYR A 176 14.34 0.56 -1.09
N ALA A 177 14.59 1.63 -1.83
CA ALA A 177 13.62 2.70 -2.03
C ALA A 177 13.49 3.10 -3.50
N LEU A 178 12.25 3.29 -3.95
CA LEU A 178 11.91 3.92 -5.22
C LEU A 178 11.17 5.23 -4.94
N LEU A 179 11.56 6.29 -5.64
CA LEU A 179 11.12 7.65 -5.35
C LEU A 179 10.52 8.33 -6.58
N VAL A 180 9.33 8.90 -6.42
CA VAL A 180 8.72 9.82 -7.40
C VAL A 180 8.87 11.22 -6.83
N TYR A 181 9.56 12.12 -7.52
CA TYR A 181 9.93 13.44 -7.01
C TYR A 181 9.18 14.57 -7.70
N GLY A 182 8.84 15.59 -6.91
CA GLY A 182 8.19 16.80 -7.39
C GLY A 182 6.68 16.61 -7.48
N SER A 183 5.95 17.69 -7.19
CA SER A 183 4.49 17.74 -7.21
C SER A 183 3.91 17.32 -8.55
N LYS A 184 4.55 17.70 -9.67
CA LYS A 184 4.11 17.29 -11.01
C LYS A 184 4.04 15.77 -11.18
N GLU A 185 5.11 15.06 -10.83
CA GLU A 185 5.16 13.59 -11.00
C GLU A 185 4.34 12.87 -9.93
N VAL A 186 4.30 13.40 -8.70
CA VAL A 186 3.46 12.87 -7.62
C VAL A 186 1.97 12.98 -7.96
N LEU A 187 1.53 14.11 -8.54
CA LEU A 187 0.15 14.27 -9.00
C LEU A 187 -0.13 13.41 -10.22
N LYS A 188 0.82 13.30 -11.17
CA LYS A 188 0.69 12.37 -12.30
C LYS A 188 0.55 10.92 -11.85
N PHE A 189 1.32 10.51 -10.85
CA PHE A 189 1.15 9.20 -10.22
C PHE A 189 -0.27 8.99 -9.72
N TYR A 190 -0.81 9.97 -8.99
CA TYR A 190 -2.16 9.86 -8.44
C TYR A 190 -3.24 9.87 -9.52
N ASP A 191 -3.08 10.65 -10.57
CA ASP A 191 -4.04 10.67 -11.70
C ASP A 191 -4.00 9.35 -12.50
N CYS A 192 -2.83 8.70 -12.59
CA CYS A 192 -2.70 7.39 -13.26
C CYS A 192 -3.17 6.23 -12.37
N PHE A 193 -2.70 6.14 -11.14
CA PHE A 193 -2.85 4.95 -10.30
C PHE A 193 -3.91 5.11 -9.21
N ASN A 194 -4.23 6.34 -8.81
CA ASN A 194 -5.11 6.66 -7.69
C ASN A 194 -4.61 6.06 -6.36
N SER A 195 -5.43 6.15 -5.32
CA SER A 195 -5.24 5.51 -4.02
C SER A 195 -6.62 5.21 -3.43
N THR A 196 -6.71 4.14 -2.65
CA THR A 196 -7.91 3.78 -1.87
C THR A 196 -7.65 3.92 -0.37
N HIS A 197 -6.39 4.12 0.04
CA HIS A 197 -6.05 4.36 1.43
C HIS A 197 -6.45 5.79 1.85
N PRO A 198 -7.37 5.98 2.82
CA PRO A 198 -7.93 7.30 3.13
C PRO A 198 -6.87 8.37 3.43
N ASP A 199 -5.86 8.05 4.24
CA ASP A 199 -4.81 9.00 4.59
C ASP A 199 -3.95 9.40 3.37
N LYS A 200 -3.83 8.54 2.35
CA LYS A 200 -3.01 8.83 1.15
C LYS A 200 -3.83 9.67 0.17
N VAL A 201 -5.10 9.32 -0.03
CA VAL A 201 -6.07 10.15 -0.76
C VAL A 201 -6.10 11.57 -0.21
N PHE A 202 -6.28 11.73 1.10
CA PHE A 202 -6.27 13.04 1.75
C PHE A 202 -5.01 13.85 1.43
N ARG A 203 -3.83 13.22 1.47
CA ARG A 203 -2.55 13.89 1.16
C ARG A 203 -2.46 14.35 -0.30
N PHE A 204 -2.98 13.56 -1.24
CA PHE A 204 -3.03 13.98 -2.64
C PHE A 204 -4.01 15.12 -2.87
N GLU A 205 -5.18 15.10 -2.24
CA GLU A 205 -6.16 16.19 -2.36
C GLU A 205 -5.63 17.50 -1.74
N LEU A 206 -4.92 17.40 -0.61
CA LEU A 206 -4.23 18.53 0.00
C LEU A 206 -3.15 19.10 -0.94
N LEU A 207 -2.38 18.24 -1.62
CA LEU A 207 -1.40 18.68 -2.61
C LEU A 207 -2.06 19.34 -3.84
N LYS A 208 -3.17 18.77 -4.35
CA LYS A 208 -3.95 19.31 -5.48
C LYS A 208 -4.48 20.71 -5.18
N SER A 209 -5.12 20.90 -4.03
CA SER A 209 -5.69 22.19 -3.62
C SER A 209 -4.62 23.29 -3.51
N THR A 210 -3.49 22.98 -2.86
CA THR A 210 -2.34 23.89 -2.73
C THR A 210 -1.81 24.38 -4.08
N ARG A 211 -1.70 23.48 -5.05
CA ARG A 211 -1.13 23.79 -6.37
C ARG A 211 -2.09 24.56 -7.27
N ARG A 212 -3.40 24.49 -7.02
CA ARG A 212 -4.42 25.28 -7.73
C ARG A 212 -4.56 26.71 -7.21
N GLY A 213 -3.79 27.11 -6.19
CA GLY A 213 -3.87 28.45 -5.61
C GLY A 213 -5.07 28.66 -4.67
N ASN A 214 -5.89 27.64 -4.45
CA ASN A 214 -6.89 27.65 -3.39
C ASN A 214 -6.17 27.46 -2.05
N LYS A 215 -5.79 28.58 -1.43
CA LYS A 215 -5.43 28.65 0.00
C LYS A 215 -6.66 28.47 0.89
N ASP A 216 -7.58 27.59 0.50
CA ASP A 216 -8.74 27.32 1.32
C ASP A 216 -8.33 26.34 2.41
N SER A 217 -7.97 26.90 3.57
CA SER A 217 -7.57 26.16 4.77
C SER A 217 -8.67 25.24 5.28
N SER A 218 -9.90 25.28 4.73
CA SER A 218 -11.03 24.40 5.05
C SER A 218 -10.75 22.91 4.85
N VAL A 219 -9.90 22.54 3.88
CA VAL A 219 -9.47 21.13 3.67
C VAL A 219 -8.51 20.67 4.78
N ALA A 220 -7.76 21.60 5.39
CA ALA A 220 -6.87 21.32 6.52
C ALA A 220 -7.61 21.39 7.88
N SER A 221 -8.65 22.22 7.99
CA SER A 221 -9.50 22.34 9.19
C SER A 221 -10.68 21.36 9.23
N SER A 222 -10.99 20.68 8.12
CA SER A 222 -11.76 19.43 8.13
C SER A 222 -10.93 18.24 8.62
N ARG A 223 -9.84 18.49 9.38
CA ARG A 223 -9.38 17.54 10.39
C ARG A 223 -10.60 17.18 11.20
N ILE A 224 -11.15 16.04 10.83
CA ILE A 224 -12.09 15.33 11.65
C ILE A 224 -11.36 15.21 12.97
N VAL A 225 -11.92 15.90 13.96
CA VAL A 225 -11.90 15.44 15.34
C VAL A 225 -12.41 14.01 15.25
N TRP A 226 -11.52 13.05 14.96
CA TRP A 226 -11.81 11.66 15.22
C TRP A 226 -11.37 11.45 16.66
N PRO A 227 -12.32 11.15 17.56
CA PRO A 227 -11.99 11.05 18.95
C PRO A 227 -10.97 9.94 19.12
N LEU A 228 -9.89 10.22 19.84
CA LEU A 228 -9.34 9.23 20.73
C LEU A 228 -10.33 9.03 21.89
N GLU A 229 -11.54 8.54 21.59
CA GLU A 229 -12.47 7.99 22.58
C GLU A 229 -12.43 6.47 22.38
N GLY A 230 -12.16 5.62 23.38
CA GLY A 230 -12.10 5.88 24.80
C GLY A 230 -10.77 5.44 25.42
N LYS A 231 -10.13 6.39 26.11
CA LYS A 231 -9.74 6.13 27.49
C LYS A 231 -10.95 6.47 28.35
N ASN A 232 -11.71 5.45 28.74
CA ASN A 232 -12.48 5.37 29.99
C ASN A 232 -13.33 4.10 29.95
N ARG A 233 -12.78 3.02 30.47
CA ARG A 233 -13.35 2.18 31.54
C ARG A 233 -12.35 1.08 31.89
#